data_AF-A0A1X7SFH4-F1
#
_entry.id   AF-A0A1X7SFH4-F1
#
_cell.length_a   1.000
_cell.length_b   1.000
_cell.length_c   1.000
_cell.angle_alpha   90.00
_cell.angle_beta   90.00
_cell.angle_gamma   90.00
#
_symmetry.space_group_name_H-M   'P 1'
#
loop_
_entity.id
_entity.type
_entity.pdbx_description
1 polymer ?
#
loop_
_entity_poly.entity_id
_entity_poly.type
_entity_poly.pdbx_seq_one_letter_code
_entity_poly.pdbx_strand_id
1 'polypeptide(L)'
;MHDGNCFTSGSYFWDSNINEATKAISCVKPGTSLTTGEWVRVADPDDDDPVDCDNTNSDPFRCTNVTSPNATLNLYLAQGLPAKQEGLYKCCLPTNCSNADNFIFANIFSKRRL
;
A
#
# COMPACT_ATOMS: atom_id res chain seq x y z
N MET A 1 7.27 -10.93 -2.18
CA MET A 1 7.13 -11.59 -0.88
C MET A 1 8.02 -12.81 -0.94
N HIS A 2 8.98 -12.95 -0.02
CA HIS A 2 9.57 -14.24 0.29
C HIS A 2 8.88 -14.65 1.59
N ASP A 3 8.11 -15.74 1.57
CA ASP A 3 7.60 -16.42 2.77
C ASP A 3 6.69 -15.64 3.74
N GLY A 4 5.58 -15.06 3.26
CA GLY A 4 4.40 -14.88 4.13
C GLY A 4 4.35 -13.67 5.08
N ASN A 5 4.82 -12.51 4.60
CA ASN A 5 4.64 -11.14 5.13
C ASN A 5 5.85 -10.49 5.80
N CYS A 6 6.38 -9.49 5.10
CA CYS A 6 6.78 -8.15 5.50
C CYS A 6 7.94 -7.75 4.59
N PHE A 7 7.60 -7.03 3.52
CA PHE A 7 8.63 -6.38 2.71
C PHE A 7 9.39 -5.42 3.61
N THR A 8 10.72 -5.50 3.60
CA THR A 8 11.55 -4.56 4.36
C THR A 8 11.22 -3.14 3.91
N SER A 9 11.18 -2.20 4.85
CA SER A 9 10.98 -0.77 4.57
C SER A 9 11.86 -0.32 3.40
N GLY A 10 11.26 0.30 2.38
CA GLY A 10 11.97 0.75 1.18
C GLY A 10 12.00 -0.25 0.03
N SER A 11 11.28 -1.37 0.12
CA SER A 11 11.13 -2.33 -0.97
C SER A 11 10.60 -1.69 -2.25
N TYR A 12 11.10 -2.17 -3.40
CA TYR A 12 10.79 -1.64 -4.73
C TYR A 12 9.84 -2.55 -5.49
N PHE A 13 8.78 -1.99 -6.06
CA PHE A 13 7.71 -2.68 -6.76
C PHE A 13 7.47 -2.06 -8.13
N TRP A 14 7.51 -2.92 -9.15
CA TRP A 14 7.01 -2.56 -10.47
C TRP A 14 5.50 -2.70 -10.51
N ASP A 15 4.83 -1.79 -11.22
CA ASP A 15 3.39 -1.86 -11.49
C ASP A 15 2.94 -3.25 -11.97
N SER A 16 3.70 -3.87 -12.88
CA SER A 16 3.43 -5.20 -13.41
C SER A 16 3.46 -6.31 -12.36
N ASN A 17 4.12 -6.09 -11.23
CA ASN A 17 4.29 -7.07 -10.17
C ASN A 17 3.21 -6.97 -9.09
N ILE A 18 2.41 -5.92 -9.09
CA ILE A 18 1.36 -5.67 -8.09
C ILE A 18 0.01 -5.45 -8.77
N ASN A 19 -0.22 -6.06 -9.93
CA ASN A 19 -1.33 -5.76 -10.83
C ASN A 19 -2.63 -6.55 -10.58
N GLU A 20 -2.74 -7.25 -9.45
CA GLU A 20 -3.91 -8.02 -9.06
C GLU A 20 -3.89 -8.32 -7.55
N ALA A 21 -5.04 -8.65 -6.98
CA ALA A 21 -5.19 -8.85 -5.54
C ALA A 21 -4.27 -9.94 -4.96
N THR A 22 -3.96 -10.99 -5.74
CA THR A 22 -3.06 -12.08 -5.34
C THR A 22 -1.58 -11.68 -5.35
N LYS A 23 -1.25 -10.53 -5.95
CA LYS A 23 0.10 -9.96 -6.04
C LYS A 23 0.23 -8.65 -5.25
N ALA A 24 -0.74 -8.35 -4.40
CA ALA A 24 -0.78 -7.11 -3.64
C ALA A 24 0.43 -6.96 -2.71
N ILE A 25 0.78 -5.71 -2.43
CA ILE A 25 1.69 -5.36 -1.35
C ILE A 25 0.90 -5.49 -0.05
N SER A 26 1.29 -6.45 0.79
CA SER A 26 0.66 -6.69 2.09
C SER A 26 1.40 -5.97 3.20
N CYS A 27 0.65 -5.18 3.95
CA CYS A 27 1.08 -4.56 5.19
C CYS A 27 0.33 -5.24 6.34
N VAL A 28 1.06 -5.75 7.34
CA VAL A 28 0.50 -6.63 8.39
C VAL A 28 0.97 -6.21 9.77
N LYS A 29 0.05 -6.12 10.73
CA LYS A 29 0.32 -5.99 12.17
C LYS A 29 -0.23 -7.20 12.92
N PRO A 30 0.62 -8.17 13.30
CA PRO A 30 0.17 -9.37 14.01
C PRO A 30 -0.50 -9.07 15.36
N GLY A 31 -1.49 -9.89 15.73
CA GLY A 31 -2.12 -9.84 17.05
C GLY A 31 -2.95 -8.58 17.32
N THR A 32 -3.39 -7.88 16.28
CA THR A 32 -4.20 -6.66 16.39
C THR A 32 -5.35 -6.69 15.39
N SER A 33 -6.46 -6.03 15.73
CA SER A 33 -7.56 -5.84 14.79
C SER A 33 -7.40 -4.56 13.98
N LEU A 34 -7.66 -4.61 12.67
CA LEU A 34 -7.73 -3.42 11.83
C LEU A 34 -8.90 -2.54 12.28
N THR A 35 -8.66 -1.23 12.37
CA THR A 35 -9.72 -0.27 12.70
C THR A 35 -10.01 0.61 11.50
N THR A 36 -9.04 1.44 11.12
CA THR A 36 -9.08 2.20 9.86
C THR A 36 -8.00 1.68 8.91
N GLY A 37 -6.73 1.74 9.33
CA GLY A 37 -5.57 1.49 8.47
C GLY A 37 -5.53 2.42 7.26
N GLU A 38 -4.36 2.65 6.69
CA GLU A 38 -4.26 3.54 5.53
C GLU A 38 -3.03 3.28 4.70
N TRP A 39 -3.16 3.43 3.38
CA TRP A 39 -2.02 3.67 2.50
C TRP A 39 -2.03 5.13 2.11
N VAL A 40 -0.88 5.78 2.21
CA VAL A 40 -0.68 7.19 1.82
C VAL A 40 0.49 7.30 0.86
N ARG A 41 0.43 8.30 -0.03
CA ARG A 41 1.57 8.73 -0.84
C ARG A 41 2.40 9.70 -0.02
N VAL A 42 3.71 9.48 -0.03
CA VAL A 42 4.67 10.36 0.65
C VAL A 42 5.29 11.26 -0.41
N ALA A 43 4.65 12.39 -0.67
CA ALA A 43 5.18 13.43 -1.57
C ALA A 43 6.15 14.38 -0.84
N ASP A 44 5.84 14.68 0.43
CA ASP A 44 6.64 15.45 1.37
C ASP A 44 6.64 14.69 2.72
N PRO A 45 7.72 14.66 3.51
CA PRO A 45 7.72 14.05 4.85
C PRO A 45 6.59 14.49 5.78
N ASP A 46 6.00 15.68 5.58
CA ASP A 46 4.86 16.18 6.36
C ASP A 46 3.50 16.03 5.64
N ASP A 47 3.48 15.53 4.41
CA ASP A 47 2.27 15.38 3.59
C ASP A 47 1.98 13.90 3.30
N ASP A 48 0.91 13.41 3.93
CA ASP A 48 0.35 12.10 3.74
C ASP A 48 -0.94 12.23 2.91
N ASP A 49 -0.86 12.04 1.60
CA ASP A 49 -2.02 12.03 0.69
C ASP A 49 -2.64 10.62 0.65
N PRO A 50 -3.86 10.41 1.18
CA PRO A 50 -4.49 9.10 1.19
C PRO A 50 -4.62 8.51 -0.21
N VAL A 51 -4.26 7.24 -0.35
CA VAL A 51 -4.61 6.47 -1.54
C VAL A 51 -6.13 6.24 -1.52
N ASP A 52 -6.81 6.69 -2.56
CA ASP A 52 -8.24 6.46 -2.73
C ASP A 52 -8.45 4.98 -3.11
N CYS A 53 -8.71 4.17 -2.09
CA CYS A 53 -8.97 2.74 -2.22
C CYS A 53 -10.38 2.43 -2.76
N ASP A 54 -11.21 3.44 -3.03
CA ASP A 54 -12.56 3.21 -3.51
C ASP A 54 -12.52 2.64 -4.91
N ASN A 55 -13.46 1.74 -5.23
CA ASN A 55 -13.56 1.10 -6.55
C ASN A 55 -14.01 2.08 -7.67
N THR A 56 -13.95 3.38 -7.41
CA THR A 56 -14.19 4.45 -8.37
C THR A 56 -12.96 4.62 -9.28
N ASN A 57 -13.17 5.10 -10.51
CA ASN A 57 -12.11 5.14 -11.53
C ASN A 57 -11.09 6.30 -11.36
N SER A 58 -11.10 6.98 -10.22
CA SER A 58 -10.20 8.11 -9.88
C SER A 58 -8.76 7.65 -9.67
N ASP A 59 -8.60 6.58 -8.90
CA ASP A 59 -7.31 6.04 -8.48
C ASP A 59 -7.04 4.69 -9.17
N PRO A 60 -5.84 4.44 -9.71
CA PRO A 60 -5.50 3.13 -10.27
C PRO A 60 -5.34 2.05 -9.18
N PHE A 61 -5.17 2.45 -7.93
CA PHE A 61 -4.99 1.52 -6.81
C PHE A 61 -6.32 0.96 -6.30
N ARG A 62 -6.21 -0.23 -5.74
CA ARG A 62 -7.29 -0.97 -5.07
C ARG A 62 -6.72 -1.60 -3.80
N CYS A 63 -7.60 -1.77 -2.82
CA CYS A 63 -7.22 -2.27 -1.52
C CYS A 63 -8.10 -3.42 -1.08
N THR A 64 -7.51 -4.40 -0.38
CA THR A 64 -8.25 -5.40 0.38
C THR A 64 -7.75 -5.41 1.80
N ASN A 65 -8.58 -5.87 2.73
CA ASN A 65 -8.19 -5.92 4.13
C ASN A 65 -8.61 -7.23 4.81
N VAL A 66 -7.91 -7.53 5.90
CA VAL A 66 -8.30 -8.54 6.88
C VAL A 66 -8.30 -7.87 8.24
N THR A 67 -9.45 -7.91 8.90
CA THR A 67 -9.62 -7.24 10.18
C THR A 67 -8.87 -7.94 11.30
N SER A 68 -8.87 -9.27 11.36
CA SER A 68 -8.36 -10.05 12.51
C SER A 68 -7.97 -11.46 12.07
N PRO A 69 -7.04 -12.18 12.75
CA PRO A 69 -6.30 -11.82 13.98
C PRO A 69 -5.11 -10.88 13.76
N ASN A 70 -4.73 -10.67 12.51
CA ASN A 70 -3.62 -9.83 12.12
C ASN A 70 -4.16 -8.74 11.18
N ALA A 71 -4.24 -7.51 11.67
CA ALA A 71 -4.63 -6.35 10.88
C ALA A 71 -3.80 -6.32 9.61
N THR A 72 -4.44 -6.51 8.46
CA THR A 72 -3.77 -6.58 7.17
C THR A 72 -4.44 -5.61 6.21
N LEU A 73 -3.64 -4.78 5.56
CA LEU A 73 -4.07 -3.90 4.49
C LEU A 73 -3.21 -4.16 3.26
N ASN A 74 -3.85 -4.51 2.16
CA ASN A 74 -3.19 -4.85 0.91
C ASN A 74 -3.41 -3.73 -0.12
N LEU A 75 -2.40 -3.47 -0.95
CA LEU A 75 -2.44 -2.50 -2.04
C LEU A 75 -2.06 -3.17 -3.36
N TYR A 76 -2.88 -3.01 -4.41
CA TYR A 76 -2.58 -3.48 -5.76
C TYR A 76 -3.12 -2.51 -6.80
N LEU A 77 -2.63 -2.61 -8.03
CA LEU A 77 -3.05 -1.81 -9.18
C LEU A 77 -4.08 -2.58 -10.00
N ALA A 78 -5.25 -1.97 -10.23
CA ALA A 78 -6.24 -2.49 -11.18
C ALA A 78 -6.11 -1.88 -12.58
N GLN A 79 -5.30 -0.83 -12.71
CA GLN A 79 -5.09 -0.07 -13.94
C GLN A 79 -3.59 0.29 -14.07
N GLY A 80 -3.19 0.84 -15.21
CA GLY A 80 -1.81 1.32 -15.39
C GLY A 80 -1.48 2.43 -14.39
N LEU A 81 -0.22 2.49 -13.94
CA LEU A 81 0.26 3.50 -13.00
C LEU A 81 0.62 4.80 -13.74
N PRO A 82 -0.09 5.92 -13.53
CA PRO A 82 0.30 7.22 -14.06
C PRO A 82 1.63 7.67 -13.47
N ALA A 83 2.48 8.32 -14.26
CA ALA A 83 3.79 8.80 -13.81
C ALA A 83 3.72 9.72 -12.57
N LYS A 84 2.63 10.50 -12.44
CA LYS A 84 2.38 11.38 -11.29
C LYS A 84 2.09 10.65 -9.97
N GLN A 85 1.83 9.34 -10.03
CA GLN A 85 1.57 8.47 -8.89
C GLN A 85 2.74 7.49 -8.67
N GLU A 86 3.86 7.61 -9.38
CA GLU A 86 5.06 6.89 -9.02
C GLU A 86 5.69 7.50 -7.75
N GLY A 87 6.31 6.68 -6.91
CA GLY A 87 7.07 7.18 -5.75
C GLY A 87 6.97 6.33 -4.50
N LEU A 88 7.16 6.99 -3.36
CA LEU A 88 7.16 6.38 -2.04
C LEU A 88 5.75 6.36 -1.46
N TYR A 89 5.37 5.20 -0.94
CA TYR A 89 4.11 4.93 -0.27
C TYR A 89 4.38 4.48 1.15
N LYS A 90 3.49 4.85 2.06
CA LYS A 90 3.53 4.46 3.47
C LYS A 90 2.21 3.77 3.83
N CYS A 91 2.30 2.60 4.43
CA CYS A 91 1.17 1.94 5.07
C CYS A 91 1.20 2.22 6.57
N CYS A 92 0.03 2.47 7.15
CA CYS A 92 -0.19 2.75 8.56
C CYS A 92 -1.20 1.74 9.13
N LEU A 93 -0.83 1.09 10.24
CA LEU A 93 -1.67 0.12 10.95
C LEU A 93 -1.59 0.30 12.46
N PRO A 94 -2.64 -0.13 13.21
CA PRO A 94 -3.94 -0.61 12.71
C PRO A 94 -4.92 0.56 12.42
N THR A 95 -4.48 1.79 12.66
CA THR A 95 -5.18 3.07 12.51
C THR A 95 -4.59 3.87 11.34
N ASN A 96 -5.12 5.06 11.09
CA ASN A 96 -4.64 5.98 10.06
C ASN A 96 -3.25 6.54 10.37
N CYS A 97 -2.62 7.20 9.40
CA CYS A 97 -1.22 7.63 9.53
C CYS A 97 -0.99 8.70 10.60
N SER A 98 -2.01 9.43 11.03
CA SER A 98 -1.91 10.38 12.14
C SER A 98 -1.71 9.72 13.51
N ASN A 99 -2.12 8.45 13.68
CA ASN A 99 -2.17 7.78 14.98
C ASN A 99 -1.50 6.39 15.00
N ALA A 100 -1.01 5.90 13.86
CA ALA A 100 -0.38 4.60 13.77
C ALA A 100 1.01 4.60 14.43
N ASP A 101 1.43 3.44 14.91
CA ASP A 101 2.75 3.15 15.49
C ASP A 101 3.55 2.17 14.62
N ASN A 102 2.88 1.49 13.69
CA ASN A 102 3.47 0.53 12.78
C ASN A 102 3.35 1.03 11.34
N PHE A 103 4.51 1.13 10.68
CA PHE A 103 4.63 1.67 9.34
C PHE A 103 5.43 0.77 8.41
N ILE A 104 4.99 0.67 7.15
CA ILE A 104 5.73 -0.01 6.09
C ILE A 104 5.87 0.94 4.91
N PHE A 105 7.07 1.05 4.37
CA PHE A 105 7.35 1.88 3.20
C PHE A 105 7.53 1.02 1.95
N ALA A 106 6.90 1.43 0.85
CA ALA A 106 6.98 0.78 -0.46
C ALA A 106 7.24 1.81 -1.56
N ASN A 107 8.18 1.50 -2.44
CA ASN A 107 8.50 2.29 -3.62
C ASN A 107 7.80 1.69 -4.83
N ILE A 108 6.90 2.40 -5.49
CA ILE A 108 6.09 1.89 -6.60
C ILE A 108 6.36 2.69 -7.88
N PHE A 109 6.72 2.01 -8.96
CA PHE A 109 7.08 2.63 -10.24
C PHE A 109 6.53 1.87 -11.43
N SER A 110 6.25 2.58 -12.54
CA SER A 110 5.88 1.93 -13.78
C SER A 110 7.12 1.35 -14.45
N LYS A 111 7.02 0.10 -14.91
CA LYS A 111 8.04 -0.46 -15.79
C LYS A 111 7.91 0.24 -17.14
N ARG A 112 8.70 1.31 -17.37
CA ARG A 112 8.76 1.98 -18.69
C ARG A 112 9.07 0.92 -19.75
N ARG A 113 8.08 0.62 -20.60
CA ARG A 113 8.30 -0.12 -21.84
C ARG A 113 9.04 0.84 -22.77
N LEU A 114 10.36 0.69 -22.82
CA LEU A 114 11.20 1.28 -23.87
C LEU A 114 10.74 0.80 -25.24
#